data_AF-A0A523QCW6-F1
#
_entry.id   AF-A0A523QCW6-F1
#
_cell.length_a   1.000
_cell.length_b   1.000
_cell.length_c   1.000
_cell.angle_alpha   90.00
_cell.angle_beta   90.00
_cell.angle_gamma   90.00
#
_symmetry.space_group_name_H-M   'P 1'
#
loop_
_entity.id
_entity.type
_entity.pdbx_description
1 polymer ?
#
loop_
_entity_poly.entity_id
_entity_poly.type
_entity_poly.pdbx_seq_one_letter_code
_entity_poly.pdbx_strand_id
1 'polypeptide(L)'
;MTRRNAKGVESLPVVLLLGAVLAASTLAIGTACLDRAQRLGERQHAIESFNSFVEQARMASAGGIGSIRQIELGLNGGKLVVDMNLVQLTYGEEILRSEILPLSVVLDGGGFEIGAGSYTIELRDSEDGYFLEVRGLSHK
;
A
#
# COMPACT_ATOMS: atom_id res chain seq x y z
N MET A 1 15.57 54.92 48.20
CA MET A 1 15.92 53.49 48.32
C MET A 1 14.99 52.71 47.40
N THR A 2 15.38 52.49 46.14
CA THR A 2 14.53 51.80 45.15
C THR A 2 15.42 51.08 44.15
N ARG A 3 15.90 49.88 44.52
CA ARG A 3 16.49 48.93 43.58
C ARG A 3 15.35 48.16 42.90
N ARG A 4 14.88 48.67 41.76
CA ARG A 4 14.14 47.85 40.79
C ARG A 4 15.17 47.08 39.96
N ASN A 5 15.49 45.87 40.41
CA ASN A 5 16.41 44.97 39.72
C ASN A 5 15.84 44.53 38.37
N ALA A 6 16.68 44.59 37.34
CA ALA A 6 16.44 44.29 35.94
C ALA A 6 16.24 42.78 35.63
N LYS A 7 15.37 42.09 36.37
CA LYS A 7 15.05 40.65 36.15
C LYS A 7 14.18 40.37 34.91
N GLY A 8 13.70 41.41 34.22
CA GLY A 8 12.78 41.26 33.08
C GLY A 8 13.45 41.11 31.71
N VAL A 9 14.73 41.49 31.57
CA VAL A 9 15.41 41.49 30.26
C VAL A 9 16.20 40.20 30.02
N GLU A 10 16.74 39.57 31.06
CA GLU A 10 17.47 38.30 30.95
C GLU A 10 16.54 37.08 30.77
N SER A 11 15.29 37.16 31.23
CA SER A 11 14.32 36.08 31.11
C SER A 11 13.64 36.04 29.73
N LEU A 12 13.59 37.15 29.00
CA LEU A 12 12.92 37.27 27.70
C LEU A 12 13.59 36.41 26.61
N PRO A 13 14.92 36.42 26.44
CA PRO A 13 15.60 35.53 25.50
C PRO A 13 15.45 34.06 25.88
N VAL A 14 15.47 33.74 27.18
CA VAL A 14 15.32 32.36 27.67
C VAL A 14 13.91 31.84 27.39
N VAL A 15 12.88 32.65 27.62
CA VAL A 15 11.49 32.29 27.34
C VAL A 15 11.25 32.15 25.84
N LEU A 16 11.82 33.03 25.01
CA LEU A 16 11.76 32.90 23.54
C LEU A 16 12.43 31.64 23.05
N LEU A 17 13.61 31.30 23.61
CA LEU A 17 14.34 30.10 23.25
C LEU A 17 13.59 28.84 23.70
N LEU A 18 13.01 28.83 24.91
CA LEU A 18 12.15 27.74 25.37
C LEU A 18 10.92 27.58 24.47
N GLY A 19 10.27 28.68 24.13
CA GLY A 19 9.10 28.70 23.24
C GLY A 19 9.44 28.17 21.84
N ALA A 20 10.58 28.56 21.29
CA ALA A 20 11.07 28.06 20.02
C ALA A 20 11.39 26.55 20.07
N VAL A 21 12.04 26.07 21.14
CA VAL A 21 12.33 24.64 21.34
C VAL A 21 11.05 23.83 21.49
N LEU A 22 10.09 24.31 22.26
CA LEU A 22 8.77 23.69 22.42
C LEU A 22 8.04 23.62 21.08
N ALA A 23 7.97 24.73 20.34
CA ALA A 23 7.34 24.78 19.04
C ALA A 23 8.00 23.81 18.05
N ALA A 24 9.33 23.79 17.98
CA ALA A 24 10.08 22.86 17.14
C ALA A 24 9.83 21.39 17.53
N SER A 25 9.78 21.09 18.82
CA SER A 25 9.50 19.73 19.30
C SER A 25 8.08 19.29 18.98
N THR A 26 7.08 20.16 19.16
CA THR A 26 5.70 19.88 18.79
C THR A 26 5.55 19.65 17.29
N LEU A 27 6.23 20.44 16.45
CA LEU A 27 6.24 20.24 15.00
C LEU A 27 6.91 18.93 14.60
N ALA A 28 8.05 18.59 15.21
CA ALA A 28 8.75 17.33 14.98
C ALA A 28 7.86 16.13 15.35
N ILE A 29 7.18 16.17 16.50
CA ILE A 29 6.24 15.11 16.90
C ILE A 29 5.04 15.06 15.94
N GLY A 30 4.48 16.21 15.59
CA GLY A 30 3.33 16.30 14.69
C GLY A 30 3.62 15.71 13.30
N THR A 31 4.78 16.04 12.73
CA THR A 31 5.22 15.50 11.44
C THR A 31 5.49 14.00 11.51
N ALA A 32 6.12 13.51 12.57
CA ALA A 32 6.35 12.07 12.77
C ALA A 32 5.04 11.29 12.92
N CYS A 33 4.06 11.83 13.65
CA CYS A 33 2.73 11.24 13.77
C CYS A 33 1.99 11.19 12.42
N LEU A 34 2.10 12.26 11.62
CA LEU A 34 1.47 12.33 10.30
C LEU A 34 2.07 11.30 9.33
N ASP A 35 3.40 11.20 9.27
CA ASP A 35 4.09 10.18 8.45
C ASP A 35 3.65 8.77 8.85
N ARG A 36 3.54 8.50 10.15
CA ARG A 36 3.07 7.20 10.64
C ARG A 36 1.61 6.92 10.25
N ALA A 37 0.74 7.92 10.34
CA ALA A 37 -0.67 7.79 9.93
C ALA A 37 -0.80 7.55 8.43
N GLN A 38 0.00 8.24 7.60
CA GLN A 38 0.05 8.02 6.16
C GLN A 38 0.47 6.58 5.82
N ARG A 39 1.56 6.09 6.42
CA ARG A 39 2.02 4.70 6.17
C ARG A 39 1.00 3.65 6.60
N LEU A 40 0.28 3.89 7.69
CA LEU A 40 -0.83 3.03 8.11
C LEU A 40 -1.98 3.05 7.08
N GLY A 41 -2.33 4.23 6.58
CA GLY A 41 -3.33 4.39 5.51
C GLY A 41 -2.93 3.67 4.23
N GLU A 42 -1.68 3.81 3.79
CA GLU A 42 -1.15 3.13 2.60
C GLU A 42 -1.16 1.61 2.76
N ARG A 43 -0.73 1.09 3.92
CA ARG A 43 -0.81 -0.34 4.23
C ARG A 43 -2.25 -0.86 4.18
N GLN A 44 -3.19 -0.12 4.75
CA GLN A 44 -4.60 -0.49 4.75
C GLN A 44 -5.18 -0.50 3.33
N HIS A 45 -4.86 0.52 2.54
CA HIS A 45 -5.29 0.62 1.15
C HIS A 45 -4.72 -0.51 0.27
N ALA A 46 -3.47 -0.93 0.51
CA ALA A 46 -2.87 -2.08 -0.16
C ALA A 46 -3.59 -3.40 0.20
N ILE A 47 -4.00 -3.58 1.46
CA ILE A 47 -4.78 -4.74 1.90
C ILE A 47 -6.17 -4.74 1.24
N GLU A 48 -6.83 -3.60 1.14
CA GLU A 48 -8.12 -3.48 0.46
C GLU A 48 -8.00 -3.79 -1.04
N SER A 49 -6.96 -3.27 -1.70
CA SER A 49 -6.63 -3.60 -3.09
C SER A 49 -6.36 -5.10 -3.28
N PHE A 50 -5.64 -5.73 -2.36
CA PHE A 50 -5.40 -7.17 -2.35
C PHE A 50 -6.71 -7.97 -2.24
N ASN A 51 -7.59 -7.59 -1.31
CA ASN A 51 -8.87 -8.28 -1.15
C ASN A 51 -9.73 -8.14 -2.41
N SER A 52 -9.76 -6.93 -3.01
CA SER A 52 -10.45 -6.71 -4.28
C SER A 52 -9.89 -7.60 -5.39
N PHE A 53 -8.56 -7.76 -5.47
CA PHE A 53 -7.92 -8.66 -6.42
C PHE A 53 -8.36 -10.11 -6.24
N VAL A 54 -8.31 -10.60 -5.01
CA VAL A 54 -8.76 -11.96 -4.69
C VAL A 54 -10.22 -12.16 -5.06
N GLU A 55 -11.09 -11.20 -4.75
CA GLU A 55 -12.51 -11.27 -5.10
C GLU A 55 -12.73 -11.30 -6.61
N GLN A 56 -12.07 -10.42 -7.37
CA GLN A 56 -12.18 -10.40 -8.83
C GLN A 56 -11.63 -11.69 -9.46
N ALA A 57 -10.53 -12.23 -8.93
CA ALA A 57 -9.98 -13.51 -9.35
C ALA A 57 -10.95 -14.68 -9.08
N ARG A 58 -11.58 -14.72 -7.91
CA ARG A 58 -12.61 -15.71 -7.56
C ARG A 58 -13.84 -15.56 -8.48
N MET A 59 -14.29 -14.34 -8.75
CA MET A 59 -15.40 -14.07 -9.67
C MET A 59 -15.07 -14.47 -11.11
N ALA A 60 -13.84 -14.21 -11.59
CA ALA A 60 -13.39 -14.66 -12.90
C ALA A 60 -13.34 -16.19 -12.98
N SER A 61 -12.89 -16.86 -11.91
CA SER A 61 -12.82 -18.33 -11.82
C SER A 61 -14.21 -18.99 -11.83
N ALA A 62 -15.21 -18.34 -11.23
CA ALA A 62 -16.59 -18.81 -11.22
C ALA A 62 -17.36 -18.41 -12.50
N GLY A 63 -16.77 -17.58 -13.36
CA GLY A 63 -17.33 -17.15 -14.63
C GLY A 63 -17.19 -18.21 -15.72
N GLY A 64 -17.60 -17.85 -16.94
CA GLY A 64 -17.31 -18.63 -18.14
C GLY A 64 -15.89 -18.37 -18.67
N ILE A 65 -15.40 -19.28 -19.51
CA ILE A 65 -14.15 -19.06 -20.26
C ILE A 65 -14.25 -17.76 -21.06
N GLY A 66 -13.20 -16.94 -21.02
CA GLY A 66 -13.21 -15.59 -21.60
C GLY A 66 -13.92 -14.55 -20.73
N SER A 67 -14.27 -14.87 -19.47
CA SER A 67 -14.73 -13.86 -18.52
C SER A 67 -13.58 -12.92 -18.19
N ILE A 68 -13.76 -11.66 -18.58
CA ILE A 68 -12.78 -10.59 -18.38
C ILE A 68 -13.23 -9.72 -17.22
N ARG A 69 -12.34 -9.49 -16.26
CA ARG A 69 -12.53 -8.56 -15.13
C ARG A 69 -11.42 -7.53 -15.13
N GLN A 70 -11.77 -6.27 -15.04
CA GLN A 70 -10.80 -5.20 -14.84
C GLN A 70 -10.69 -4.88 -13.36
N ILE A 71 -9.46 -4.64 -12.91
CA ILE A 71 -9.16 -4.22 -11.55
C ILE A 71 -8.09 -3.15 -11.55
N GLU A 72 -8.23 -2.20 -10.63
CA GLU A 72 -7.22 -1.21 -10.30
C GLU A 72 -6.56 -1.57 -8.98
N LEU A 73 -5.23 -1.68 -8.98
CA LEU A 73 -4.44 -2.07 -7.82
C LEU A 73 -3.70 -0.85 -7.26
N GLY A 74 -4.16 -0.38 -6.09
CA GLY A 74 -3.54 0.70 -5.32
C GLY A 74 -2.47 0.20 -4.34
N LEU A 75 -1.39 -0.39 -4.86
CA LEU A 75 -0.33 -1.02 -4.04
C LEU A 75 0.81 -0.04 -3.70
N ASN A 76 0.49 1.11 -3.11
CA ASN A 76 1.49 2.13 -2.77
C ASN A 76 2.52 1.57 -1.77
N GLY A 77 3.76 1.33 -2.22
CA GLY A 77 4.84 0.77 -1.40
C GLY A 77 4.80 -0.76 -1.21
N GLY A 78 3.84 -1.44 -1.84
CA GLY A 78 3.71 -2.90 -1.81
C GLY A 78 3.67 -3.53 -3.20
N LYS A 79 3.71 -4.86 -3.25
CA LYS A 79 3.57 -5.65 -4.47
C LYS A 79 2.84 -6.95 -4.17
N LEU A 80 2.15 -7.49 -5.16
CA LEU A 80 1.65 -8.87 -5.07
C LEU A 80 2.71 -9.80 -5.63
N VAL A 81 3.01 -10.86 -4.90
CA VAL A 81 3.82 -11.98 -5.35
C VAL A 81 2.88 -13.15 -5.61
N VAL A 82 2.95 -13.70 -6.80
CA VAL A 82 2.12 -14.80 -7.28
C VAL A 82 3.00 -16.02 -7.46
N ASP A 83 2.64 -17.11 -6.80
CA ASP A 83 3.25 -18.43 -6.99
C ASP A 83 2.14 -19.45 -7.26
N MET A 84 2.00 -19.85 -8.52
CA MET A 84 0.90 -20.68 -9.01
C MET A 84 -0.48 -20.10 -8.60
N ASN A 85 -1.16 -20.68 -7.63
CA ASN A 85 -2.45 -20.22 -7.13
C ASN A 85 -2.36 -19.47 -5.79
N LEU A 86 -1.16 -19.33 -5.21
CA LEU A 86 -0.93 -18.54 -4.01
C LEU A 86 -0.61 -17.10 -4.40
N VAL A 87 -1.31 -16.15 -3.78
CA VAL A 87 -1.07 -14.72 -3.96
C VAL A 87 -0.76 -14.09 -2.62
N GLN A 88 0.36 -13.39 -2.54
CA GLN A 88 0.86 -12.77 -1.32
C GLN A 88 1.00 -11.26 -1.52
N LEU A 89 0.51 -10.47 -0.57
CA LEU A 89 0.81 -9.04 -0.50
C LEU A 89 2.08 -8.84 0.33
N THR A 90 3.14 -8.35 -0.32
CA THR A 90 4.40 -8.00 0.32
C THR A 90 4.56 -6.49 0.38
N TYR A 91 4.95 -5.97 1.54
CA TYR A 91 5.24 -4.55 1.77
C TYR A 91 6.66 -4.43 2.34
N GLY A 92 7.62 -3.99 1.52
CA GLY A 92 9.05 -4.11 1.83
C GLY A 92 9.48 -5.59 1.87
N GLU A 93 9.93 -6.06 3.03
CA GLU A 93 10.30 -7.48 3.27
C GLU A 93 9.22 -8.26 4.04
N GLU A 94 8.13 -7.60 4.44
CA GLU A 94 7.07 -8.19 5.25
C GLU A 94 5.91 -8.70 4.39
N ILE A 95 5.44 -9.92 4.64
CA ILE A 95 4.20 -10.44 4.05
C ILE A 95 3.04 -9.98 4.93
N LEU A 96 2.19 -9.11 4.39
CA LEU A 96 1.04 -8.57 5.12
C LEU A 96 -0.17 -9.49 5.05
N ARG A 97 -0.36 -10.16 3.91
CA ARG A 97 -1.50 -11.06 3.67
C ARG A 97 -1.16 -12.07 2.59
N SER A 98 -1.80 -13.22 2.64
CA SER A 98 -1.66 -14.28 1.63
C SER A 98 -2.97 -15.02 1.47
N GLU A 99 -3.31 -15.39 0.25
CA GLU A 99 -4.53 -16.12 -0.06
C GLU A 99 -4.29 -17.15 -1.17
N ILE A 100 -4.95 -18.30 -1.06
CA ILE A 100 -4.95 -19.34 -2.10
C ILE A 100 -6.19 -19.16 -2.97
N LEU A 101 -5.95 -18.97 -4.26
CA LEU A 101 -6.99 -18.86 -5.29
C LEU A 101 -7.42 -20.24 -5.79
N PRO A 102 -8.66 -20.35 -6.31
CA PRO A 102 -9.18 -21.62 -6.82
C PRO A 102 -8.49 -22.10 -8.09
N LEU A 103 -7.88 -21.20 -8.86
CA LEU A 103 -7.16 -21.49 -10.09
C LEU A 103 -5.77 -20.87 -10.04
N SER A 104 -4.84 -21.47 -10.78
CA SER A 104 -3.49 -20.91 -10.97
C SER A 104 -3.57 -19.58 -11.69
N VAL A 105 -2.72 -18.64 -11.26
CA VAL A 105 -2.60 -17.31 -11.86
C VAL A 105 -1.31 -17.26 -12.67
N VAL A 106 -1.43 -16.80 -13.92
CA VAL A 106 -0.34 -16.63 -14.85
C VAL A 106 -0.28 -15.16 -15.25
N LEU A 107 0.91 -14.57 -15.15
CA LEU A 107 1.14 -13.19 -15.56
C LEU A 107 1.58 -13.13 -17.01
N ASP A 108 1.00 -12.20 -17.76
CA ASP A 108 1.44 -11.91 -19.12
C ASP A 108 2.86 -11.36 -19.10
N GLY A 109 3.78 -12.05 -19.79
CA GLY A 109 5.22 -11.81 -19.73
C GLY A 109 6.01 -12.69 -18.75
N GLY A 110 5.37 -13.65 -18.07
CA GLY A 110 6.06 -14.68 -17.28
C GLY A 110 6.69 -14.21 -15.96
N GLY A 111 6.24 -13.06 -15.45
CA GLY A 111 6.63 -12.58 -14.12
C GLY A 111 5.91 -13.29 -12.98
N PHE A 112 6.34 -13.01 -11.75
CA PHE A 112 5.69 -13.45 -10.50
C PHE A 112 5.23 -12.27 -9.65
N GLU A 113 5.45 -11.04 -10.10
CA GLU A 113 5.20 -9.83 -9.32
C GLU A 113 4.21 -8.90 -10.03
N ILE A 114 3.23 -8.40 -9.28
CA ILE A 114 2.23 -7.43 -9.73
C ILE A 114 2.40 -6.16 -8.93
N GLY A 115 2.75 -5.07 -9.62
CA GLY A 115 2.85 -3.73 -9.03
C GLY A 115 1.52 -2.97 -9.05
N ALA A 116 1.52 -1.74 -8.56
CA ALA A 116 0.36 -0.85 -8.70
C ALA A 116 0.03 -0.57 -10.17
N GLY A 117 -1.26 -0.45 -10.50
CA GLY A 117 -1.72 -0.18 -11.86
C GLY A 117 -3.06 -0.84 -12.20
N SER A 118 -3.49 -0.69 -13.44
CA SER A 118 -4.72 -1.30 -13.94
C SER A 118 -4.41 -2.63 -14.62
N TYR A 119 -5.14 -3.67 -14.25
CA TYR A 119 -4.97 -5.02 -14.75
C TYR A 119 -6.29 -5.60 -15.22
N THR A 120 -6.17 -6.58 -16.10
CA THR A 120 -7.28 -7.39 -16.57
C THR A 120 -7.03 -8.84 -16.16
N ILE A 121 -8.01 -9.47 -15.52
CA ILE A 121 -8.01 -10.88 -15.14
C ILE A 121 -8.95 -11.60 -16.10
N GLU A 122 -8.44 -12.59 -16.82
CA GLU A 122 -9.22 -13.38 -17.78
C GLU A 122 -9.12 -14.87 -17.44
N LEU A 123 -10.26 -15.56 -17.41
CA LEU A 123 -10.28 -17.02 -17.32
C LEU A 123 -9.96 -17.65 -18.68
N ARG A 124 -8.92 -18.48 -18.74
CA ARG A 124 -8.49 -19.17 -19.96
C ARG A 124 -8.37 -20.67 -19.75
N ASP A 125 -8.47 -21.39 -20.86
CA ASP A 125 -8.20 -22.82 -20.94
C ASP A 125 -6.78 -23.07 -21.49
N SER A 126 -6.19 -24.16 -21.01
CA SER A 126 -4.94 -24.74 -21.48
C SER A 126 -5.14 -26.25 -21.62
N GLU A 127 -4.18 -26.93 -22.25
CA GLU A 127 -4.15 -28.39 -22.31
C GLU A 127 -4.18 -29.04 -20.91
N ASP A 128 -3.63 -28.36 -19.91
CA ASP A 128 -3.55 -28.80 -18.51
C ASP A 128 -4.76 -28.38 -17.64
N GLY A 129 -5.74 -27.66 -18.21
CA GLY A 129 -6.94 -27.18 -17.50
C GLY A 129 -7.10 -25.67 -17.51
N TYR A 130 -7.83 -25.13 -16.53
CA TYR A 130 -8.18 -23.71 -16.47
C TYR A 130 -7.21 -22.89 -15.61
N PHE A 131 -6.91 -21.67 -16.04
CA PHE A 131 -6.06 -20.74 -15.31
C PHE A 131 -6.53 -19.30 -15.49
N LEU A 132 -6.13 -18.43 -14.57
CA LEU A 132 -6.39 -17.00 -14.63
C LEU A 132 -5.18 -16.30 -15.25
N GLU A 133 -5.36 -15.66 -16.39
CA GLU A 133 -4.34 -14.80 -16.98
C GLU A 133 -4.52 -13.36 -16.50
N VAL A 134 -3.45 -12.76 -15.97
CA VAL A 134 -3.43 -11.38 -15.51
C VAL A 134 -2.56 -10.54 -16.44
N ARG A 135 -3.18 -9.52 -17.05
CA ARG A 135 -2.56 -8.64 -18.05
C ARG A 135 -2.56 -7.20 -17.58
N GLY A 136 -1.40 -6.54 -17.63
CA GLY A 136 -1.31 -5.10 -17.37
C GLY A 136 -1.94 -4.30 -18.51
N LEU A 137 -2.85 -3.38 -18.18
CA LEU A 137 -3.37 -2.41 -19.13
C LEU A 137 -2.32 -1.31 -19.30
N SER A 138 -1.35 -1.52 -20.20
CA SER A 138 -0.43 -0.46 -20.58
C SER A 138 -1.23 0.61 -21.34
N HIS A 139 -1.50 1.74 -20.69
CA HIS A 139 -1.96 2.94 -21.38
C HIS A 139 -0.86 3.37 -22.34
N LYS A 140 -1.10 3.11 -23.63
CA LYS A 140 -0.29 3.63 -24.73
C LYS A 140 -0.65 5.09 -25.00
#